data_AF-A0A969TYP9-F1
#
_entry.id   AF-A0A969TYP9-F1
#
_cell.length_a   1.000
_cell.length_b   1.000
_cell.length_c   1.000
_cell.angle_alpha   90.00
_cell.angle_beta   90.00
_cell.angle_gamma   90.00
#
_symmetry.space_group_name_H-M   'P 1'
#
loop_
_entity.id
_entity.type
_entity.pdbx_description
1 polymer ?
#
loop_
_entity_poly.entity_id
_entity_poly.type
_entity_poly.pdbx_seq_one_letter_code
_entity_poly.pdbx_strand_id
1 'polypeptide(L)'
;MNASKPLLPIVLIFSLAAFASSLLVLIDGLQGGFFGIFATVCMVVAYQYPRLGLWLFLIYLPFSGTITYAFGNIFSSSDGRITFTSGYPMFHLAKDLFYLPALIAILIRSQVFQKFQLIAKPLIWSICVLLGACLLTFLAIDLPQYLQSSGLGTLLAATIGLKTLM
;
A
#
# COMPACT_ATOMS: atom_id res chain seq x y z
N MET A 1 -11.13 9.20 42.97
CA MET A 1 -11.21 8.47 41.68
C MET A 1 -10.90 9.48 40.57
N ASN A 2 -9.66 9.52 40.06
CA ASN A 2 -9.14 10.63 39.24
C ASN A 2 -9.76 10.68 37.84
N ALA A 3 -10.63 11.66 37.61
CA ALA A 3 -11.22 11.99 36.30
C ALA A 3 -10.22 12.59 35.29
N SER A 4 -8.95 12.80 35.67
CA SER A 4 -7.90 13.38 34.81
C SER A 4 -7.22 12.38 33.86
N LYS A 5 -7.31 11.07 34.14
CA LYS A 5 -6.64 10.03 33.34
C LYS A 5 -7.17 9.88 31.89
N PRO A 6 -8.48 10.04 31.58
CA PRO A 6 -8.96 9.94 30.21
C PRO A 6 -8.80 11.22 29.36
N LEU A 7 -8.60 12.39 29.98
CA LEU A 7 -8.54 13.68 29.25
C LEU A 7 -7.18 13.93 28.59
N LEU A 8 -6.10 13.49 29.24
CA LEU A 8 -4.73 13.66 28.77
C LEU A 8 -4.45 13.02 27.40
N PRO A 9 -4.84 11.76 27.12
CA PRO A 9 -4.63 11.18 25.79
C PRO A 9 -5.44 11.89 24.70
N ILE A 10 -6.65 12.36 25.00
CA ILE A 10 -7.52 13.05 24.02
C ILE A 10 -6.88 14.38 23.59
N VAL A 11 -6.37 15.17 24.54
CA VAL A 11 -5.69 16.44 24.24
C VAL A 11 -4.42 16.20 23.43
N LEU A 12 -3.65 15.17 23.78
CA LEU A 12 -2.42 14.81 23.06
C LEU A 12 -2.73 14.40 21.62
N ILE A 13 -3.76 13.57 21.40
CA ILE A 13 -4.22 13.18 20.06
C ILE A 13 -4.63 14.40 19.24
N PHE A 14 -5.40 15.32 19.83
CA PHE A 14 -5.86 16.52 19.12
C PHE A 14 -4.70 17.46 18.75
N SER A 15 -3.72 17.60 19.65
CA SER A 15 -2.51 18.40 19.38
C SER A 15 -1.64 17.78 18.28
N LEU A 16 -1.50 16.46 18.26
CA LEU A 16 -0.74 15.75 17.23
C LEU A 16 -1.45 15.82 15.87
N ALA A 17 -2.78 15.70 15.87
CA ALA A 17 -3.61 15.86 14.69
C ALA A 17 -3.49 17.28 14.11
N ALA A 18 -3.61 18.31 14.97
CA ALA A 18 -3.46 19.70 14.56
C ALA A 18 -2.06 20.00 14.01
N PHE A 19 -1.02 19.50 14.68
CA PHE A 19 0.37 19.68 14.24
C PHE A 19 0.65 19.01 12.90
N ALA A 20 0.33 17.71 12.77
CA ALA A 20 0.51 16.98 11.52
C ALA A 20 -0.27 17.62 10.36
N SER A 21 -1.52 18.01 10.61
CA SER A 21 -2.36 18.66 9.59
C SER A 21 -1.81 20.03 9.18
N SER A 22 -1.29 20.82 10.13
CA SER A 22 -0.69 22.12 9.82
C SER A 22 0.56 22.01 8.94
N LEU A 23 1.37 20.95 9.13
CA LEU A 23 2.53 20.67 8.28
C LEU A 23 2.11 20.27 6.86
N LEU A 24 1.08 19.43 6.74
CA LEU A 24 0.57 19.02 5.43
C LEU A 24 -0.10 20.16 4.65
N VAL A 25 -0.74 21.12 5.33
CA VAL A 25 -1.29 22.32 4.68
C VAL A 25 -0.19 23.16 4.03
N LEU A 26 1.00 23.20 4.63
CA LEU A 26 2.13 23.96 4.10
C LEU A 26 2.70 23.37 2.80
N ILE A 27 2.55 22.05 2.61
CA ILE A 27 3.13 21.32 1.47
C ILE A 27 2.12 21.21 0.31
N ASP A 28 0.89 20.77 0.60
CA ASP A 28 -0.15 20.44 -0.40
C ASP A 28 -1.37 21.37 -0.34
N GLY A 29 -1.29 22.46 0.43
CA GLY A 29 -2.39 23.40 0.61
C GLY A 29 -3.57 22.79 1.39
N LEU A 30 -4.77 23.35 1.19
CA LEU A 30 -5.95 23.00 2.00
C LEU A 30 -6.32 21.51 1.91
N GLN A 31 -6.06 20.87 0.76
CA GLN A 31 -6.35 19.45 0.53
C GLN A 31 -5.50 18.55 1.44
N GLY A 32 -4.20 18.84 1.58
CA GLY A 32 -3.30 18.12 2.48
C GLY A 32 -3.75 18.20 3.95
N GLY A 33 -4.32 19.33 4.37
CA GLY A 33 -4.87 19.51 5.70
C GLY A 33 -6.01 18.56 6.03
N PHE A 34 -6.98 18.39 5.12
CA PHE A 34 -8.07 17.43 5.32
C PHE A 34 -7.56 15.99 5.41
N PHE A 35 -6.57 15.63 4.59
CA PHE A 35 -5.92 14.32 4.68
C PHE A 35 -5.19 14.12 6.01
N GLY A 36 -4.50 15.14 6.53
CA GLY A 36 -3.82 15.08 7.82
C GLY A 36 -4.79 14.80 8.98
N ILE A 37 -5.95 15.48 9.00
CA ILE A 37 -6.97 15.28 10.04
C ILE A 37 -7.57 13.87 9.91
N PHE A 38 -7.93 13.46 8.70
CA PHE A 38 -8.52 12.14 8.48
C PHE A 38 -7.55 11.01 8.83
N ALA A 39 -6.29 11.11 8.40
CA ALA A 39 -5.25 10.12 8.68
C ALA A 39 -4.99 9.98 10.17
N THR A 40 -4.92 11.09 10.91
CA THR A 40 -4.63 11.06 12.36
C THR A 40 -5.77 10.44 13.15
N VAL A 41 -7.03 10.76 12.82
CA VAL A 41 -8.21 10.09 13.42
C VAL A 41 -8.22 8.60 13.10
N CYS A 42 -8.00 8.21 11.83
CA CYS A 42 -7.92 6.81 11.44
C CYS A 42 -6.81 6.07 12.19
N MET A 43 -5.66 6.70 12.39
CA MET A 43 -4.51 6.11 13.08
C MET A 43 -4.80 5.88 14.57
N VAL A 44 -5.52 6.81 15.21
CA VAL A 44 -5.97 6.67 16.61
C VAL A 44 -6.95 5.51 16.75
N VAL A 45 -7.93 5.43 15.86
CA VAL A 45 -8.90 4.32 15.85
C VAL A 45 -8.19 2.99 15.59
N ALA A 46 -7.24 2.95 14.67
CA ALA A 46 -6.42 1.78 14.40
C ALA A 46 -5.55 1.38 15.60
N TYR A 47 -5.02 2.35 16.36
CA TYR A 47 -4.26 2.08 17.57
C TYR A 47 -5.13 1.50 18.69
N GLN A 48 -6.35 2.01 18.86
CA GLN A 48 -7.27 1.53 19.88
C GLN A 48 -7.87 0.15 19.55
N TYR A 49 -8.12 -0.11 18.26
CA TYR A 49 -8.70 -1.36 17.77
C TYR A 49 -7.82 -1.99 16.68
N PRO A 50 -6.62 -2.51 17.02
CA PRO A 50 -5.62 -2.93 16.04
C PRO A 50 -6.13 -4.05 15.12
N ARG A 51 -6.97 -4.97 15.63
CA ARG A 51 -7.54 -6.03 14.78
C ARG A 51 -8.53 -5.47 13.76
N LEU A 52 -9.42 -4.57 14.17
CA LEU A 52 -10.41 -3.98 13.28
C LEU A 52 -9.75 -3.06 12.25
N GLY A 53 -8.75 -2.28 12.68
CA GLY A 53 -7.95 -1.45 11.78
C GLY A 53 -7.25 -2.29 10.71
N LEU A 54 -6.68 -3.44 11.07
CA LEU A 54 -5.99 -4.32 10.14
C LEU A 54 -6.97 -5.01 9.17
N TRP A 55 -8.15 -5.43 9.63
CA TRP A 55 -9.23 -5.93 8.75
C TRP A 55 -9.74 -4.86 7.78
N LEU A 56 -10.04 -3.66 8.26
CA LEU A 56 -10.46 -2.53 7.42
C LEU A 56 -9.39 -2.17 6.40
N PHE A 57 -8.12 -2.16 6.81
CA PHE A 57 -6.99 -1.92 5.93
C PHE A 57 -6.92 -2.97 4.81
N LEU A 58 -7.03 -4.25 5.15
CA LEU A 58 -6.99 -5.36 4.19
C LEU A 58 -8.15 -5.33 3.19
N ILE A 59 -9.35 -4.97 3.64
CA ILE A 59 -10.53 -4.83 2.78
C ILE A 59 -10.40 -3.58 1.91
N TYR A 60 -9.97 -2.45 2.46
CA TYR A 60 -9.91 -1.18 1.76
C TYR A 60 -8.84 -1.16 0.66
N LEU A 61 -7.67 -1.74 0.89
CA LEU A 61 -6.53 -1.75 -0.05
C LEU A 61 -6.85 -2.23 -1.48
N PRO A 62 -7.51 -3.39 -1.69
CA PRO A 62 -7.89 -3.85 -3.03
C PRO A 62 -8.95 -2.95 -3.67
N PHE A 63 -9.87 -2.37 -2.89
CA PHE A 63 -10.91 -1.46 -3.41
C PHE A 63 -10.45 -0.02 -3.59
N SER A 64 -9.30 0.35 -3.05
CA SER A 64 -8.74 1.70 -3.11
C SER A 64 -8.31 2.12 -4.52
N GLY A 65 -8.26 1.20 -5.50
CA GLY A 65 -7.82 1.46 -6.87
C GLY A 65 -8.37 2.77 -7.44
N THR A 66 -9.60 2.76 -7.93
CA THR A 66 -10.14 3.87 -8.74
C THR A 66 -10.20 5.21 -8.00
N ILE A 67 -10.53 5.18 -6.70
CA ILE A 67 -10.70 6.39 -5.89
C ILE A 67 -9.33 7.00 -5.59
N THR A 68 -8.35 6.20 -5.17
CA THR A 68 -7.05 6.75 -4.75
C THR A 68 -6.20 7.20 -5.95
N TYR A 69 -6.35 6.57 -7.11
CA TYR A 69 -5.65 7.08 -8.30
C TYR A 69 -6.19 8.43 -8.78
N ALA A 70 -7.49 8.68 -8.62
CA ALA A 70 -8.10 9.98 -8.92
C ALA A 70 -7.62 11.07 -7.95
N PHE A 71 -7.49 10.75 -6.66
CA PHE A 71 -7.01 11.69 -5.65
C PHE A 71 -5.50 11.96 -5.73
N GLY A 72 -4.69 10.99 -6.15
CA GLY A 72 -3.23 11.15 -6.24
C GLY A 72 -2.73 11.84 -7.51
N ASN A 73 -3.63 12.39 -8.35
CA ASN A 73 -3.30 12.95 -9.67
C ASN A 73 -2.45 11.99 -10.54
N ILE A 74 -2.68 10.69 -10.35
CA ILE A 74 -1.94 9.61 -11.00
C ILE A 74 -2.45 9.42 -12.44
N PHE A 75 -3.64 9.94 -12.71
CA PHE A 75 -4.29 9.98 -14.01
C PHE A 75 -4.58 11.41 -14.42
N SER A 76 -4.03 11.83 -15.55
CA SER A 76 -4.47 13.03 -16.24
C SER A 76 -5.18 12.63 -17.53
N SER A 77 -6.40 13.12 -17.71
CA SER A 77 -7.11 12.99 -18.99
C SER A 77 -6.84 14.26 -19.78
N SER A 78 -6.02 14.14 -20.83
CA SER A 78 -5.82 15.19 -21.82
C SER A 78 -6.18 14.61 -23.18
N ASP A 79 -7.10 15.27 -23.90
CA ASP A 79 -7.53 14.89 -25.25
C ASP A 79 -7.95 13.42 -25.43
N GLY A 80 -8.85 12.92 -24.58
CA GLY A 80 -9.44 11.57 -24.75
C GLY A 80 -8.46 10.41 -24.52
N ARG A 81 -7.23 10.70 -24.07
CA ARG A 81 -6.23 9.70 -23.67
C ARG A 81 -6.00 9.77 -22.16
N ILE A 82 -5.92 8.60 -21.54
CA ILE A 82 -5.63 8.47 -20.11
C ILE A 82 -4.11 8.34 -19.99
N THR A 83 -3.43 9.38 -19.52
CA THR A 83 -1.99 9.34 -19.26
C THR A 83 -1.76 9.06 -17.78
N PHE A 84 -0.89 8.09 -17.51
CA PHE A 84 -0.49 7.70 -16.17
C PHE A 84 0.77 8.48 -15.78
N THR A 85 0.73 9.21 -14.67
CA THR A 85 1.90 9.89 -14.11
C THR A 85 2.92 8.84 -13.64
N SER A 86 4.21 9.20 -13.65
CA SER A 86 5.35 8.37 -13.23
C SER A 86 5.26 7.78 -11.81
N GLY A 87 4.32 8.23 -10.98
CA GLY A 87 4.03 7.68 -9.64
C GLY A 87 3.13 6.44 -9.62
N TYR A 88 2.46 6.09 -10.72
CA TYR A 88 1.58 4.92 -10.83
C TYR A 88 2.24 3.59 -10.37
N PRO A 89 3.42 3.21 -10.89
CA PRO A 89 4.12 2.01 -10.43
C PRO A 89 4.48 2.02 -8.94
N MET A 90 4.89 3.18 -8.42
CA MET A 90 5.29 3.32 -7.03
C MET A 90 4.10 3.10 -6.08
N PHE A 91 2.92 3.55 -6.50
CA PHE A 91 1.68 3.32 -5.76
C PHE A 91 1.26 1.84 -5.74
N HIS A 92 1.40 1.12 -6.86
CA HIS A 92 1.16 -0.33 -6.90
C HIS A 92 2.11 -1.10 -5.98
N LEU A 93 3.40 -0.75 -6.01
CA LEU A 93 4.42 -1.35 -5.14
C LEU A 93 4.15 -1.07 -3.66
N ALA A 94 3.80 0.18 -3.32
CA ALA A 94 3.44 0.53 -1.96
C ALA A 94 2.24 -0.29 -1.46
N LYS A 95 1.20 -0.46 -2.29
CA LYS A 95 0.04 -1.29 -1.94
C LYS A 95 0.45 -2.72 -1.63
N ASP A 96 1.25 -3.34 -2.48
CA ASP A 96 1.68 -4.73 -2.30
C ASP A 96 2.58 -4.89 -1.06
N LEU A 97 3.48 -3.93 -0.83
CA LEU A 97 4.40 -3.93 0.31
C LEU A 97 3.68 -3.80 1.65
N PHE A 98 2.57 -3.06 1.73
CA PHE A 98 1.80 -2.96 2.97
C PHE A 98 0.71 -4.03 3.10
N TYR A 99 0.13 -4.50 1.98
CA TYR A 99 -0.91 -5.52 1.99
C TYR A 99 -0.39 -6.89 2.45
N LEU A 100 0.76 -7.33 1.91
CA LEU A 100 1.28 -8.67 2.20
C LEU A 100 1.63 -8.89 3.68
N PRO A 101 2.38 -7.99 4.36
CA PRO A 101 2.68 -8.16 5.78
C PRO A 101 1.42 -8.14 6.65
N ALA A 102 0.44 -7.30 6.31
CA ALA A 102 -0.83 -7.25 7.01
C ALA A 102 -1.60 -8.59 6.88
N LEU A 103 -1.67 -9.14 5.67
CA LEU A 103 -2.29 -10.44 5.42
C LEU A 103 -1.56 -11.57 6.17
N ILE A 104 -0.23 -11.59 6.11
CA ILE A 104 0.61 -12.58 6.81
C ILE A 104 0.40 -12.53 8.32
N ALA A 105 0.31 -11.32 8.91
CA ALA A 105 0.06 -11.16 10.34
C ALA A 105 -1.30 -11.73 10.79
N ILE A 106 -2.35 -11.60 9.97
CA ILE A 106 -3.64 -12.25 10.23
C ILE A 106 -3.52 -13.77 10.08
N LEU A 107 -2.87 -14.23 9.01
CA LEU A 107 -2.75 -15.65 8.68
C LEU A 107 -1.97 -16.43 9.75
N ILE A 108 -0.80 -15.94 10.18
CA ILE A 108 0.00 -16.58 11.24
C ILE A 108 -0.80 -16.74 12.53
N ARG A 109 -1.67 -15.76 12.83
CA ARG A 109 -2.49 -15.75 14.05
C ARG A 109 -3.76 -16.58 13.92
N SER A 110 -4.14 -16.99 12.72
CA SER A 110 -5.31 -17.80 12.45
C SER A 110 -4.99 -19.30 12.61
N GLN A 111 -5.72 -19.99 13.48
CA GLN A 111 -5.62 -21.45 13.64
C GLN A 111 -6.00 -22.23 12.36
N VAL A 112 -6.67 -21.57 11.41
CA VAL A 112 -7.02 -22.13 10.09
C VAL A 112 -5.77 -22.32 9.22
N PHE A 113 -4.70 -21.56 9.47
CA PHE A 113 -3.47 -21.61 8.67
C PHE A 113 -2.75 -22.96 8.76
N GLN A 114 -2.80 -23.63 9.92
CA GLN A 114 -2.19 -24.96 10.05
C GLN A 114 -2.86 -26.01 9.15
N LYS A 115 -4.17 -25.91 8.93
CA LYS A 115 -4.88 -26.80 7.99
C LYS A 115 -4.64 -26.40 6.54
N PHE A 116 -4.51 -25.10 6.25
CA PHE A 116 -4.23 -24.59 4.91
C PHE A 116 -2.80 -24.90 4.44
N GLN A 117 -1.81 -24.89 5.33
CA GLN A 117 -0.41 -25.23 5.01
C GLN A 117 -0.23 -26.63 4.43
N LEU A 118 -1.03 -27.60 4.88
CA LEU A 118 -0.97 -28.97 4.37
C LEU A 118 -1.50 -29.10 2.94
N ILE A 119 -2.54 -28.32 2.60
CA ILE A 119 -3.14 -28.28 1.26
C ILE A 119 -2.30 -27.41 0.30
N ALA A 120 -1.66 -26.36 0.81
CA ALA A 120 -0.86 -25.43 0.02
C ALA A 120 0.56 -25.92 -0.29
N LYS A 121 1.05 -26.99 0.37
CA LYS A 121 2.40 -27.57 0.14
C LYS A 121 2.76 -27.80 -1.33
N PRO A 122 1.93 -28.46 -2.16
CA PRO A 122 2.21 -28.61 -3.59
C PRO A 122 2.13 -27.28 -4.35
N LEU A 123 1.24 -26.37 -3.94
CA LEU A 123 1.07 -25.07 -4.57
C LEU A 123 2.31 -24.18 -4.40
N ILE A 124 3.00 -24.27 -3.26
CA ILE A 124 4.25 -23.55 -2.99
C ILE A 124 5.32 -23.93 -4.02
N TRP A 125 5.45 -25.21 -4.35
CA TRP A 125 6.42 -25.66 -5.37
C TRP A 125 6.09 -25.12 -6.75
N SER A 126 4.82 -25.17 -7.17
CA SER A 126 4.39 -24.60 -8.46
C SER A 126 4.63 -23.09 -8.54
N ILE A 127 4.33 -22.35 -7.47
CA ILE A 127 4.60 -20.90 -7.39
C ILE A 127 6.11 -20.63 -7.45
N CYS A 128 6.92 -21.45 -6.78
CA CYS A 128 8.38 -21.28 -6.78
C CYS A 128 8.99 -21.50 -8.17
N VAL A 129 8.50 -22.50 -8.92
CA VAL A 129 8.93 -22.75 -10.31
C VAL A 129 8.49 -21.62 -11.24
N LEU A 130 7.23 -21.16 -11.12
CA LEU A 130 6.73 -20.02 -11.89
C LEU A 130 7.57 -18.75 -11.59
N LEU A 131 7.88 -18.51 -10.32
CA LEU A 131 8.69 -17.38 -9.87
C LEU A 131 10.12 -17.47 -10.36
N GLY A 132 10.72 -18.67 -10.37
CA GLY A 132 12.02 -18.92 -10.98
C GLY A 132 12.01 -18.61 -12.48
N ALA A 133 10.99 -19.06 -13.21
CA ALA A 133 10.85 -18.77 -14.63
C ALA A 133 10.69 -17.25 -14.88
N CYS A 134 9.84 -16.58 -14.11
CA CYS A 134 9.62 -15.13 -14.20
C CYS A 134 10.90 -14.33 -13.92
N LEU A 135 11.66 -14.69 -12.87
CA LEU A 135 12.94 -14.07 -12.55
C LEU A 135 13.97 -14.27 -13.66
N LEU A 136 13.99 -15.45 -14.29
CA LEU A 136 14.90 -15.75 -15.38
C LEU A 136 14.56 -14.92 -16.62
N THR A 137 13.27 -14.76 -16.94
CA THR A 137 12.79 -13.86 -17.99
C THR A 137 13.18 -12.40 -17.69
N PHE A 138 12.97 -11.93 -16.45
CA PHE A 138 13.35 -10.58 -16.04
C PHE A 138 14.86 -10.31 -16.16
N LEU A 139 15.69 -11.24 -15.68
CA LEU A 139 17.15 -11.11 -15.77
C LEU A 139 17.67 -11.19 -17.21
N ALA A 140 17.07 -12.06 -18.03
CA ALA A 140 17.55 -12.33 -19.38
C ALA A 140 17.07 -11.29 -20.42
N ILE A 141 15.87 -10.72 -20.24
CA ILE A 141 15.23 -9.87 -21.24
C ILE A 141 15.17 -8.41 -20.78
N ASP A 142 14.63 -8.16 -19.58
CA ASP A 142 14.37 -6.79 -19.11
C ASP A 142 15.65 -6.08 -18.63
N LEU A 143 16.58 -6.81 -17.99
CA LEU A 143 17.84 -6.25 -17.49
C LEU A 143 18.78 -5.71 -18.60
N PRO A 144 19.00 -6.41 -19.73
CA PRO A 144 19.78 -5.84 -20.84
C PRO A 144 19.08 -4.66 -21.54
N GLN A 145 17.74 -4.65 -21.62
CA GLN A 145 16.99 -3.50 -22.12
C GLN A 145 17.08 -2.27 -21.18
N TYR A 146 17.17 -2.49 -19.87
CA TYR A 146 17.42 -1.44 -18.87
C TYR A 146 18.81 -0.81 -19.02
N LEU A 147 19.86 -1.62 -19.25
CA LEU A 147 21.23 -1.12 -19.44
C LEU A 147 21.36 -0.24 -20.70
N GLN A 148 20.47 -0.42 -21.69
CA GLN A 148 20.39 0.41 -22.89
C GLN A 148 19.47 1.63 -22.76
N SER A 149 18.49 1.61 -21.85
CA SER A 149 17.50 2.68 -21.65
C SER A 149 17.66 3.29 -20.26
N SER A 150 18.48 4.34 -20.17
CA SER A 150 18.81 5.08 -18.95
C SER A 150 17.60 5.84 -18.37
N GLY A 151 16.71 5.12 -17.67
CA GLY A 151 15.57 5.73 -16.99
C GLY A 151 15.01 4.88 -15.86
N LEU A 152 14.93 5.45 -14.65
CA LEU A 152 14.39 4.78 -13.45
C LEU A 152 12.92 4.30 -13.61
N GLY A 153 12.19 4.88 -14.58
CA GLY A 153 10.83 4.47 -14.96
C GLY A 153 10.73 3.10 -15.63
N THR A 154 11.79 2.58 -16.26
CA THR A 154 11.76 1.26 -16.93
C THR A 154 11.81 0.10 -15.95
N LEU A 155 12.54 0.22 -14.83
CA LEU A 155 12.50 -0.77 -13.73
C LEU A 155 11.13 -0.83 -13.04
N LEU A 156 10.50 0.33 -12.84
CA LEU A 156 9.16 0.42 -12.28
C LEU A 156 8.10 -0.14 -13.24
N ALA A 157 8.26 0.03 -14.56
CA ALA A 157 7.39 -0.59 -15.56
C ALA A 157 7.60 -2.10 -15.67
N ALA A 158 8.85 -2.57 -15.63
CA ALA A 158 9.19 -4.00 -15.69
C ALA A 158 8.69 -4.76 -14.44
N THR A 159 8.74 -4.14 -13.25
CA THR A 159 8.15 -4.73 -12.03
C THR A 159 6.62 -4.81 -12.08
N ILE A 160 5.93 -3.86 -12.72
CA ILE A 160 4.49 -4.03 -13.03
C ILE A 160 4.27 -5.15 -14.05
N GLY A 161 5.10 -5.22 -15.11
CA GLY A 161 5.01 -6.24 -16.15
C GLY A 161 5.13 -7.66 -15.59
N LEU A 162 6.08 -7.87 -14.68
CA LEU A 162 6.25 -9.13 -13.94
C LEU A 162 5.00 -9.49 -13.12
N LYS A 163 4.38 -8.50 -12.47
CA LYS A 163 3.13 -8.69 -11.74
C LYS A 163 1.95 -9.05 -12.65
N THR A 164 1.89 -8.51 -13.87
CA THR A 164 0.79 -8.83 -14.81
C THR A 164 0.90 -10.22 -15.45
N LEU A 165 2.08 -10.84 -15.38
CA LEU A 165 2.36 -12.17 -15.95
C LEU A 165 2.17 -13.31 -14.93
N MET A 166 2.16 -12.99 -13.63
CA MET A 166 1.82 -13.90 -12.52
C MET A 166 0.35 -13.82 -12.15
#